data_AF-A0A0D0NAP5-F1
#
_entry.id   AF-A0A0D0NAP5-F1
#
_cell.length_a   1.000
_cell.length_b   1.000
_cell.length_c   1.000
_cell.angle_alpha   90.00
_cell.angle_beta   90.00
_cell.angle_gamma   90.00
#
_symmetry.space_group_name_H-M   'P 1'
#
loop_
_entity.id
_entity.type
_entity.pdbx_description
1 polymer ?
#
loop_
_entity_poly.entity_id
_entity_poly.type
_entity_poly.pdbx_seq_one_letter_code
_entity_poly.pdbx_strand_id
1 'polypeptide(L)'
;MSQVKERPILFSAPMVRAILEGRKTVTRRAVSPKLTSQFDEPRGQADVEAGYPFIECHNGFHSAALFCPYGQPGDRLWVRETWGVISHTWNEHGDMVDWVPDRPATAIRELPFGRGYYSGHVIYAADGPNEWAGDDDGGGEPRSAWHPSIHMPRRASRILLEVTDVRVERLQDISDEQALAEGAQQYGDGNGYHVEDGQFYTDHPYETFAGLWQSINGEESWRSNPWVWVVEFKRVQP
;
A
#
# COMPACT_ATOMS: atom_id res chain seq x y z
N MET A 1 17.33 17.77 -16.45
CA MET A 1 16.21 17.24 -15.65
C MET A 1 16.65 15.89 -15.12
N SER A 2 16.65 15.67 -13.81
CA SER A 2 16.97 14.36 -13.24
C SER A 2 15.98 13.32 -13.77
N GLN A 3 16.48 12.11 -14.07
CA GLN A 3 15.64 11.01 -14.52
C GLN A 3 14.65 10.64 -13.40
N VAL A 4 13.36 10.61 -13.72
CA VAL A 4 12.28 10.16 -12.80
C VAL A 4 12.54 8.70 -12.44
N LYS A 5 12.60 8.39 -11.14
CA LYS A 5 12.82 7.03 -10.65
C LYS A 5 11.50 6.39 -10.25
N GLU A 6 11.26 5.16 -10.69
CA GLU A 6 10.10 4.36 -10.28
C GLU A 6 10.49 3.33 -9.21
N ARG A 7 9.71 3.23 -8.12
CA ARG A 7 9.97 2.26 -7.02
C ARG A 7 8.68 1.51 -6.62
N PRO A 8 8.78 0.24 -6.18
CA PRO A 8 7.61 -0.50 -5.71
C PRO A 8 7.12 0.00 -4.35
N ILE A 9 5.81 -0.06 -4.11
CA ILE A 9 5.22 0.10 -2.78
C ILE A 9 4.07 -0.89 -2.57
N LEU A 10 3.99 -1.52 -1.40
CA LEU A 10 2.98 -2.54 -1.08
C LEU A 10 1.74 -1.90 -0.46
N PHE A 11 0.56 -2.21 -0.98
CA PHE A 11 -0.72 -1.83 -0.36
C PHE A 11 -1.64 -3.05 -0.23
N SER A 12 -2.42 -3.08 0.85
CA SER A 12 -3.49 -4.07 1.04
C SER A 12 -4.68 -3.75 0.13
N ALA A 13 -5.57 -4.73 -0.06
CA ALA A 13 -6.81 -4.54 -0.83
C ALA A 13 -7.64 -3.30 -0.40
N PRO A 14 -7.93 -3.08 0.90
CA PRO A 14 -8.64 -1.87 1.34
C PRO A 14 -7.89 -0.57 1.02
N MET A 15 -6.56 -0.56 1.20
CA MET A 15 -5.76 0.63 0.86
C MET A 15 -5.76 0.91 -0.65
N VAL A 16 -5.73 -0.12 -1.48
CA VAL A 16 -5.83 0.03 -2.94
C VAL A 16 -7.19 0.61 -3.33
N ARG A 17 -8.29 0.10 -2.77
CA ARG A 17 -9.63 0.67 -3.00
C ARG A 17 -9.67 2.15 -2.62
N ALA A 18 -9.11 2.52 -1.46
CA ALA A 18 -9.03 3.92 -1.03
C ALA A 18 -8.19 4.81 -1.97
N ILE A 19 -7.11 4.28 -2.57
CA ILE A 19 -6.33 4.99 -3.58
C ILE A 19 -7.13 5.16 -4.88
N LEU A 20 -7.83 4.11 -5.32
CA LEU A 20 -8.63 4.14 -6.55
C LEU A 20 -9.80 5.13 -6.44
N GLU A 21 -10.41 5.25 -5.26
CA GLU A 21 -11.44 6.23 -4.92
C GLU A 21 -10.90 7.65 -4.67
N GLY A 22 -9.58 7.82 -4.62
CA GLY A 22 -8.93 9.12 -4.38
C GLY A 22 -8.95 9.61 -2.93
N ARG A 23 -9.36 8.76 -1.98
CA ARG A 23 -9.36 9.07 -0.55
C ARG A 23 -7.97 8.98 0.08
N LYS A 24 -7.18 7.98 -0.33
CA LYS A 24 -5.82 7.79 0.18
C LYS A 24 -4.81 8.56 -0.66
N THR A 25 -4.21 9.60 -0.08
CA THR A 25 -3.20 10.46 -0.73
C THR A 25 -1.88 10.52 0.03
N VAL A 26 -1.83 9.92 1.23
CA VAL A 26 -0.62 9.80 2.04
C VAL A 26 -0.45 8.37 2.53
N THR A 27 0.80 7.97 2.78
CA THR A 27 1.11 6.74 3.50
C THR A 27 2.24 6.93 4.49
N ARG A 28 2.05 6.38 5.69
CA ARG A 28 3.09 6.24 6.73
C ARG A 28 3.76 4.88 6.71
N ARG A 29 5.08 4.86 6.85
CA ARG A 29 5.91 3.64 6.92
C ARG A 29 6.96 3.76 8.00
N ALA A 30 7.09 2.74 8.85
CA ALA A 30 8.06 2.74 9.93
C ALA A 30 9.50 2.91 9.40
N VAL A 31 10.26 3.82 10.02
CA VAL A 31 11.68 3.97 9.75
C VAL A 31 12.42 2.82 10.44
N SER A 32 13.41 2.23 9.76
CA SER A 32 14.17 1.12 10.34
C SER A 32 14.94 1.54 11.60
N PRO A 33 15.04 0.68 12.63
CA PRO A 33 15.78 0.99 13.87
C PRO A 33 17.24 1.43 13.65
N LYS A 34 17.90 0.88 12.62
CA LYS A 34 19.26 1.23 12.22
C LYS A 34 19.41 2.70 11.82
N LEU A 35 18.36 3.29 11.25
CA LEU A 35 18.37 4.69 10.83
C LEU A 35 17.90 5.59 11.96
N THR A 36 16.85 5.21 12.70
CA THR A 36 16.35 5.99 13.82
C THR A 36 17.34 6.14 14.95
N SER A 37 18.31 5.23 15.11
CA SER A 37 19.41 5.39 16.07
C SER A 37 20.34 6.57 15.78
N GLN A 38 20.22 7.19 14.60
CA GLN A 38 20.95 8.37 14.19
C GLN A 38 20.08 9.64 14.26
N PHE A 39 18.82 9.52 14.68
CA PHE A 39 17.91 10.65 14.76
C PHE A 39 18.03 11.32 16.12
N ASP A 40 18.18 12.64 16.10
CA ASP A 40 18.02 13.48 17.27
C ASP A 40 16.54 13.92 17.40
N GLU A 41 16.04 14.01 18.63
CA GLU A 41 14.72 14.59 18.88
C GLU A 41 14.75 16.11 18.64
N PRO A 42 13.69 16.68 18.04
CA PRO A 42 13.57 18.12 17.91
C PRO A 42 13.49 18.76 19.31
N ARG A 43 14.27 19.81 19.56
CA ARG A 43 14.30 20.51 20.86
C ARG A 43 13.22 21.58 21.00
N GLY A 44 12.48 21.83 19.94
CA GLY A 44 11.39 22.81 19.89
C GLY A 44 10.91 23.08 18.46
N GLN A 45 9.97 24.00 18.32
CA GLN A 45 9.31 24.31 17.04
C GLN A 45 10.28 24.74 15.94
N ALA A 46 11.35 25.47 16.27
CA ALA A 46 12.35 25.89 15.29
C ALA A 46 13.12 24.71 14.65
N ASP A 47 13.36 23.64 15.41
CA ASP A 47 13.98 22.41 14.88
C ASP A 47 13.01 21.70 13.92
N VAL A 48 11.72 21.64 14.27
CA VAL A 48 10.67 21.08 13.40
C VAL A 48 10.58 21.88 12.09
N GLU A 49 10.52 23.21 12.17
CA GLU A 49 10.49 24.11 11.00
C GLU A 49 11.76 24.01 10.14
N ALA A 50 12.90 23.66 10.73
CA ALA A 50 14.14 23.41 10.01
C ALA A 50 14.18 22.05 9.29
N GLY A 51 13.20 21.16 9.52
CA GLY A 51 13.12 19.85 8.87
C GLY A 51 13.82 18.71 9.62
N TYR A 52 13.88 18.79 10.95
CA TYR A 52 14.29 17.68 11.82
C TYR A 52 13.41 16.43 11.59
N PRO A 53 13.95 15.22 11.82
CA PRO A 53 15.33 14.93 12.26
C PRO A 53 16.37 15.10 11.16
N PHE A 54 17.60 15.47 11.54
CA PHE A 54 18.76 15.48 10.65
C PHE A 54 19.62 14.23 10.85
N ILE A 55 20.35 13.82 9.81
CA ILE A 55 21.32 12.75 9.83
C ILE A 55 22.70 13.35 9.58
N GLU A 56 23.65 13.07 10.47
CA GLU A 56 25.04 13.43 10.27
C GLU A 56 25.66 12.54 9.18
N CYS A 57 26.17 13.17 8.13
CA CYS A 57 26.92 12.52 7.06
C CYS A 57 28.33 13.08 6.99
N HIS A 58 29.21 12.39 6.27
CA HIS A 58 30.60 12.82 6.04
C HIS A 58 30.76 14.26 5.50
N ASN A 59 29.71 14.79 4.87
CA ASN A 59 29.67 16.11 4.24
C ASN A 59 28.71 17.09 4.92
N GLY A 60 28.34 16.85 6.18
CA GLY A 60 27.47 17.72 6.98
C GLY A 60 26.15 17.07 7.38
N PHE A 61 25.24 17.87 7.93
CA PHE A 61 23.92 17.44 8.38
C PHE A 61 22.89 17.59 7.26
N HIS A 62 22.12 16.53 7.02
CA HIS A 62 21.09 16.48 5.98
C HIS A 62 19.76 16.07 6.60
N SER A 63 18.64 16.64 6.13
CA SER A 63 17.33 16.22 6.62
C SER A 63 17.13 14.72 6.36
N ALA A 64 16.61 14.00 7.34
CA ALA A 64 16.35 12.57 7.24
C ALA A 64 15.43 12.22 6.06
N ALA A 65 14.53 13.14 5.69
CA ALA A 65 13.61 13.00 4.54
C ALA A 65 14.34 12.69 3.22
N LEU A 66 15.58 13.17 3.05
CA LEU A 66 16.40 12.91 1.86
C LEU A 66 16.80 11.43 1.70
N PHE A 67 16.70 10.65 2.77
CA PHE A 67 17.03 9.22 2.81
C PHE A 67 15.81 8.32 2.69
N CYS A 68 14.63 8.88 2.41
CA CYS A 68 13.41 8.11 2.26
C CYS A 68 13.55 7.07 1.13
N PRO A 69 13.30 5.78 1.41
CA PRO A 69 13.46 4.71 0.41
C PRO A 69 12.41 4.76 -0.70
N TYR A 70 11.33 5.52 -0.50
CA TYR A 70 10.21 5.64 -1.44
C TYR A 70 10.43 6.73 -2.51
N GLY A 71 11.53 7.48 -2.42
CA GLY A 71 11.89 8.51 -3.39
C GLY A 71 11.72 9.92 -2.84
N GLN A 72 11.72 10.89 -3.74
CA GLN A 72 11.59 12.32 -3.46
C GLN A 72 10.47 12.91 -4.34
N PRO A 73 9.99 14.13 -4.07
CA PRO A 73 9.01 14.80 -4.92
C PRO A 73 9.39 14.75 -6.41
N GLY A 74 8.45 14.32 -7.25
CA GLY A 74 8.62 14.08 -8.69
C GLY A 74 9.08 12.66 -9.07
N ASP A 75 9.51 11.83 -8.12
CA ASP A 75 9.67 10.39 -8.34
C ASP A 75 8.31 9.68 -8.37
N ARG A 76 8.30 8.41 -8.79
CA ARG A 76 7.08 7.62 -8.92
C ARG A 76 7.12 6.34 -8.11
N LEU A 77 5.95 5.94 -7.64
CA LEU A 77 5.69 4.69 -6.95
C LEU A 77 4.70 3.85 -7.76
N TRP A 78 5.06 2.61 -8.05
CA TRP A 78 4.14 1.64 -8.63
C TRP A 78 3.62 0.72 -7.53
N VAL A 79 2.30 0.61 -7.43
CA VAL A 79 1.66 -0.15 -6.36
C VAL A 79 1.80 -1.64 -6.63
N ARG A 80 2.09 -2.39 -5.57
CA ARG A 80 2.02 -3.84 -5.46
C ARG A 80 0.83 -4.23 -4.61
N GLU A 81 -0.07 -4.99 -5.20
CA GLU A 81 -1.28 -5.51 -4.56
C GLU A 81 -1.39 -7.01 -4.83
N THR A 82 -2.26 -7.70 -4.10
CA THR A 82 -2.51 -9.13 -4.31
C THR A 82 -3.16 -9.31 -5.68
N TRP A 83 -2.56 -10.15 -6.52
CA TRP A 83 -2.86 -10.23 -7.95
C TRP A 83 -2.93 -11.68 -8.42
N GLY A 84 -3.55 -11.92 -9.57
CA GLY A 84 -3.64 -13.24 -10.20
C GLY A 84 -3.74 -13.11 -11.71
N VAL A 85 -3.68 -14.22 -12.42
CA VAL A 85 -3.85 -14.25 -13.89
C VAL A 85 -4.89 -15.27 -14.27
N ILE A 86 -5.91 -14.84 -15.02
CA ILE A 86 -6.94 -15.72 -15.58
C ILE A 86 -6.83 -15.70 -17.10
N SER A 87 -6.72 -16.88 -17.71
CA SER A 87 -6.74 -17.03 -19.18
C SER A 87 -8.03 -17.67 -19.70
N HIS A 88 -8.61 -18.59 -18.93
CA HIS A 88 -9.76 -19.38 -19.32
C HIS A 88 -10.75 -19.52 -18.16
N THR A 89 -11.97 -19.86 -18.53
CA THR A 89 -13.05 -20.29 -17.64
C THR A 89 -13.69 -21.55 -18.20
N TRP A 90 -14.63 -22.14 -17.46
CA TRP A 90 -15.38 -23.32 -17.88
C TRP A 90 -16.82 -22.94 -18.20
N ASN A 91 -17.35 -23.41 -19.32
CA ASN A 91 -18.76 -23.21 -19.67
C ASN A 91 -19.67 -24.21 -18.93
N GLU A 92 -20.99 -24.09 -19.11
CA GLU A 92 -21.99 -24.99 -18.51
C GLU A 92 -21.84 -26.47 -18.95
N HIS A 93 -21.15 -26.72 -20.05
CA HIS A 93 -20.86 -28.06 -20.58
C HIS A 93 -19.53 -28.62 -20.06
N GLY A 94 -18.78 -27.86 -19.26
CA GLY A 94 -17.46 -28.25 -18.76
C GLY A 94 -16.35 -28.10 -19.81
N ASP A 95 -16.56 -27.34 -20.88
CA ASP A 95 -15.50 -27.00 -21.84
C ASP A 95 -14.72 -25.78 -21.37
N MET A 96 -13.40 -25.83 -21.57
CA MET A 96 -12.51 -24.70 -21.35
C MET A 96 -12.71 -23.66 -22.46
N VAL A 97 -13.08 -22.45 -22.08
CA VAL A 97 -13.30 -21.30 -22.97
C VAL A 97 -12.48 -20.10 -22.52
N ASP A 98 -12.12 -19.20 -23.43
CA ASP A 98 -11.40 -17.98 -23.08
C ASP A 98 -12.20 -17.15 -22.07
N TRP A 99 -11.52 -16.68 -21.01
CA TRP A 99 -12.16 -15.83 -20.03
C TRP A 99 -12.36 -14.42 -20.59
N VAL A 100 -13.61 -13.96 -20.59
CA VAL A 100 -13.97 -12.59 -20.93
C VAL A 100 -13.98 -11.76 -19.64
N PRO A 101 -13.24 -10.64 -19.57
CA PRO A 101 -13.17 -9.85 -18.36
C PRO A 101 -14.54 -9.33 -17.89
N ASP A 102 -14.93 -9.73 -16.68
CA ASP A 102 -16.11 -9.24 -15.94
C ASP A 102 -15.75 -8.10 -14.95
N ARG A 103 -14.46 -7.82 -14.81
CA ARG A 103 -13.86 -6.88 -13.84
C ARG A 103 -12.63 -6.20 -14.45
N PRO A 104 -12.08 -5.14 -13.82
CA PRO A 104 -10.86 -4.51 -14.28
C PRO A 104 -9.74 -5.53 -14.46
N ALA A 105 -9.23 -5.66 -15.69
CA ALA A 105 -8.21 -6.65 -15.99
C ALA A 105 -7.21 -6.13 -17.02
N THR A 106 -5.94 -6.48 -16.87
CA THR A 106 -4.87 -6.08 -17.80
C THR A 106 -4.41 -7.28 -18.59
N ALA A 107 -4.63 -7.26 -19.90
CA ALA A 107 -4.14 -8.32 -20.78
C ALA A 107 -2.60 -8.37 -20.76
N ILE A 108 -2.07 -9.56 -20.54
CA ILE A 108 -0.64 -9.85 -20.54
C ILE A 108 -0.35 -11.04 -21.44
N ARG A 109 0.81 -10.99 -22.09
CA ARG A 109 1.36 -12.10 -22.87
C ARG A 109 2.76 -12.40 -22.37
N GLU A 110 2.99 -13.68 -22.10
CA GLU A 110 4.31 -14.22 -21.73
C GLU A 110 4.97 -13.41 -20.60
N LEU A 111 4.20 -13.09 -19.55
CA LEU A 111 4.71 -12.46 -18.35
C LEU A 111 5.60 -13.47 -17.60
N PRO A 112 6.92 -13.24 -17.48
CA PRO A 112 7.79 -14.17 -16.76
C PRO A 112 7.47 -14.10 -15.26
N PHE A 113 7.23 -15.26 -14.63
CA PHE A 113 7.02 -15.35 -13.19
C PHE A 113 7.38 -16.74 -12.67
N GLY A 114 8.16 -16.80 -11.59
CA GLY A 114 8.69 -18.06 -11.07
C GLY A 114 9.54 -18.79 -12.12
N ARG A 115 9.16 -20.02 -12.46
CA ARG A 115 9.83 -20.85 -13.49
C ARG A 115 9.09 -20.88 -14.83
N GLY A 116 8.06 -20.05 -15.03
CA GLY A 116 7.20 -20.10 -16.20
C GLY A 116 6.77 -18.72 -16.69
N TYR A 117 5.77 -18.74 -17.56
CA TYR A 117 5.18 -17.55 -18.16
C TYR A 117 3.67 -17.59 -18.02
N TYR A 118 3.08 -16.43 -17.75
CA TYR A 118 1.63 -16.25 -17.72
C TYR A 118 1.16 -15.46 -18.94
N SER A 119 0.14 -15.96 -19.60
CA SER A 119 -0.60 -15.25 -20.64
C SER A 119 -2.08 -15.30 -20.27
N GLY A 120 -2.78 -14.18 -20.42
CA GLY A 120 -4.17 -14.04 -19.96
C GLY A 120 -4.43 -12.61 -19.48
N HIS A 121 -5.26 -12.46 -18.47
CA HIS A 121 -5.65 -11.19 -17.89
C HIS A 121 -5.24 -11.13 -16.42
N VAL A 122 -4.47 -10.11 -16.05
CA VAL A 122 -4.15 -9.81 -14.66
C VAL A 122 -5.39 -9.27 -13.97
N ILE A 123 -5.74 -9.86 -12.83
CA ILE A 123 -6.82 -9.45 -11.94
C ILE A 123 -6.26 -9.16 -10.54
N TYR A 124 -7.05 -8.50 -9.68
CA TYR A 124 -6.59 -8.04 -8.38
C TYR A 124 -7.61 -8.32 -7.27
N ALA A 125 -7.13 -8.72 -6.09
CA ALA A 125 -8.00 -9.07 -4.96
C ALA A 125 -8.77 -7.85 -4.42
N ALA A 126 -8.28 -6.64 -4.69
CA ALA A 126 -9.01 -5.41 -4.37
C ALA A 126 -10.33 -5.26 -5.15
N ASP A 127 -10.47 -5.94 -6.29
CA ASP A 127 -11.66 -5.87 -7.15
C ASP A 127 -12.71 -6.93 -6.82
N GLY A 128 -12.41 -7.84 -5.88
CA GLY A 128 -13.32 -8.88 -5.43
C GLY A 128 -12.66 -10.26 -5.31
N PRO A 129 -13.37 -11.22 -4.72
CA PRO A 129 -12.88 -12.59 -4.59
C PRO A 129 -12.70 -13.24 -5.97
N ASN A 130 -11.81 -14.23 -6.00
CA ASN A 130 -11.62 -15.11 -7.15
C ASN A 130 -11.63 -16.54 -6.63
N GLU A 131 -12.82 -17.03 -6.34
CA GLU A 131 -13.05 -18.42 -5.96
C GLU A 131 -13.25 -19.20 -7.24
N TRP A 132 -12.27 -20.04 -7.57
CA TRP A 132 -12.49 -21.09 -8.56
C TRP A 132 -13.41 -22.10 -7.87
N ALA A 133 -14.53 -22.42 -8.51
CA ALA A 133 -15.53 -23.35 -7.97
C ALA A 133 -14.81 -24.56 -7.36
N GLY A 134 -15.15 -24.84 -6.10
CA GLY A 134 -14.56 -25.93 -5.34
C GLY A 134 -14.50 -27.19 -6.16
N ASP A 135 -13.34 -27.81 -6.16
CA ASP A 135 -13.14 -29.18 -6.53
C ASP A 135 -14.25 -30.02 -5.83
N ASP A 136 -15.11 -30.64 -6.67
CA ASP A 136 -16.29 -31.45 -6.31
C ASP A 136 -15.93 -32.73 -5.53
N ASP A 137 -14.69 -32.82 -5.03
CA ASP A 137 -14.16 -33.92 -4.23
C ASP A 137 -14.11 -33.60 -2.72
N GLY A 138 -14.62 -32.43 -2.29
CA GLY A 138 -15.00 -32.18 -0.89
C GLY A 138 -13.84 -32.27 0.11
N GLY A 139 -12.61 -31.99 -0.31
CA GLY A 139 -11.41 -32.14 0.53
C GLY A 139 -10.23 -31.21 0.25
N GLY A 140 -10.33 -30.26 -0.68
CA GLY A 140 -9.28 -29.28 -0.97
C GLY A 140 -9.51 -27.95 -0.25
N GLU A 141 -8.48 -27.40 0.42
CA GLU A 141 -8.48 -25.97 0.72
C GLU A 141 -8.59 -25.20 -0.61
N PRO A 142 -9.41 -24.13 -0.71
CA PRO A 142 -9.58 -23.40 -1.95
C PRO A 142 -8.22 -22.99 -2.50
N ARG A 143 -7.86 -23.50 -3.69
CA ARG A 143 -6.61 -23.11 -4.36
C ARG A 143 -6.71 -21.63 -4.68
N SER A 144 -6.15 -20.81 -3.80
CA SER A 144 -6.10 -19.36 -3.98
C SER A 144 -5.33 -19.06 -5.26
N ALA A 145 -6.03 -18.59 -6.29
CA ALA A 145 -5.43 -18.12 -7.55
C ALA A 145 -4.63 -16.81 -7.37
N TRP A 146 -4.46 -16.37 -6.11
CA TRP A 146 -3.78 -15.15 -5.73
C TRP A 146 -2.30 -15.38 -5.47
N HIS A 147 -1.49 -14.59 -6.14
CA HIS A 147 -0.09 -14.37 -5.82
C HIS A 147 0.04 -13.24 -4.79
N PRO A 148 0.84 -13.44 -3.72
CA PRO A 148 1.13 -12.39 -2.77
C PRO A 148 1.72 -11.13 -3.44
N SER A 149 1.34 -9.95 -2.94
CA SER A 149 1.74 -8.65 -3.48
C SER A 149 3.26 -8.44 -3.55
N ILE A 150 4.03 -9.03 -2.62
CA ILE A 150 5.50 -8.94 -2.58
C ILE A 150 6.17 -9.49 -3.85
N HIS A 151 5.53 -10.43 -4.54
CA HIS A 151 6.05 -11.04 -5.76
C HIS A 151 5.61 -10.31 -7.02
N MET A 152 4.69 -9.34 -6.93
CA MET A 152 4.10 -8.71 -8.10
C MET A 152 5.15 -7.98 -8.98
N PRO A 153 5.22 -8.28 -10.28
CA PRO A 153 6.13 -7.61 -11.21
C PRO A 153 5.59 -6.25 -11.66
N ARG A 154 6.47 -5.33 -12.09
CA ARG A 154 6.09 -3.98 -12.57
C ARG A 154 5.07 -4.01 -13.71
N ARG A 155 5.18 -4.98 -14.63
CA ARG A 155 4.29 -5.14 -15.79
C ARG A 155 2.85 -5.51 -15.39
N ALA A 156 2.66 -6.07 -14.19
CA ALA A 156 1.34 -6.40 -13.66
C ALA A 156 0.74 -5.25 -12.81
N SER A 157 1.47 -4.16 -12.57
CA SER A 157 0.95 -3.04 -11.78
C SER A 157 0.04 -2.14 -12.62
N ARG A 158 -1.17 -1.86 -12.11
CA ARG A 158 -2.16 -0.96 -12.73
C ARG A 158 -2.18 0.45 -12.14
N ILE A 159 -1.51 0.68 -11.00
CA ILE A 159 -1.53 1.98 -10.30
C ILE A 159 -0.12 2.55 -10.24
N LEU A 160 0.00 3.78 -10.75
CA LEU A 160 1.18 4.61 -10.65
C LEU A 160 0.85 5.86 -9.85
N LEU A 161 1.73 6.21 -8.91
CA LEU A 161 1.61 7.33 -8.01
C LEU A 161 2.83 8.24 -8.20
N GLU A 162 2.63 9.55 -8.30
CA GLU A 162 3.71 10.54 -8.27
C GLU A 162 3.86 11.04 -6.84
N VAL A 163 5.08 10.98 -6.31
CA VAL A 163 5.41 11.51 -4.99
C VAL A 163 5.36 13.03 -5.04
N THR A 164 4.57 13.63 -4.15
CA THR A 164 4.39 15.09 -4.08
C THR A 164 5.14 15.71 -2.92
N ASP A 165 5.25 14.99 -1.80
CA ASP A 165 5.99 15.42 -0.61
C ASP A 165 6.52 14.21 0.17
N VAL A 166 7.63 14.42 0.89
CA VAL A 166 8.23 13.42 1.77
C VAL A 166 8.76 14.09 3.03
N ARG A 167 8.37 13.58 4.19
CA ARG A 167 8.86 14.04 5.49
C ARG A 167 8.99 12.90 6.49
N VAL A 168 9.52 13.22 7.65
CA VAL A 168 9.72 12.30 8.77
C VAL A 168 9.02 12.87 9.99
N GLU A 169 8.13 12.10 10.60
CA GLU A 169 7.32 12.51 11.75
C GLU A 169 7.30 11.39 12.80
N ARG A 170 6.89 11.72 14.03
CA ARG A 170 6.45 10.70 14.98
C ARG A 170 5.08 10.17 14.55
N LEU A 171 4.87 8.87 14.72
CA LEU A 171 3.63 8.21 14.32
C LEU A 171 2.38 8.86 14.94
N GLN A 172 2.44 9.24 16.22
CA GLN A 172 1.32 9.82 16.98
C GLN A 172 1.12 11.32 16.72
N ASP A 173 1.99 11.98 15.96
CA ASP A 173 1.82 13.40 15.57
C ASP A 173 0.85 13.55 14.38
N ILE A 174 0.17 12.47 13.99
CA ILE A 174 -0.83 12.46 12.93
C ILE A 174 -2.08 13.26 13.32
N SER A 175 -2.56 14.11 12.40
CA SER A 175 -3.85 14.80 12.55
C SER A 175 -5.04 13.95 12.05
N ASP A 176 -6.27 14.32 12.43
CA ASP A 176 -7.47 13.64 11.94
C ASP A 176 -7.60 13.74 10.40
N GLU A 177 -7.25 14.87 9.80
CA GLU A 177 -7.25 15.03 8.33
C GLU A 177 -6.24 14.11 7.67
N GLN A 178 -5.06 13.95 8.28
CA GLN A 178 -4.04 13.03 7.79
C GLN A 178 -4.46 11.58 7.97
N ALA A 179 -5.17 11.22 9.05
CA ALA A 179 -5.72 9.88 9.24
C ALA A 179 -6.78 9.54 8.18
N LEU A 180 -7.63 10.51 7.81
CA LEU A 180 -8.56 10.37 6.68
C LEU A 180 -7.82 10.20 5.35
N ALA A 181 -6.76 10.99 5.12
CA ALA A 181 -5.91 10.89 3.93
C ALA A 181 -5.04 9.61 3.88
N GLU A 182 -4.86 8.94 5.01
CA GLU A 182 -4.30 7.58 5.09
C GLU A 182 -5.32 6.50 4.65
N GLY A 183 -6.59 6.89 4.46
CA GLY A 183 -7.66 6.00 4.05
C GLY A 183 -8.49 5.43 5.20
N ALA A 184 -8.44 6.03 6.40
CA ALA A 184 -9.40 5.71 7.46
C ALA A 184 -10.84 5.93 6.94
N GLN A 185 -11.69 4.92 7.06
CA GLN A 185 -13.04 4.94 6.49
C GLN A 185 -14.10 5.04 7.58
N GLN A 186 -14.97 6.04 7.45
CA GLN A 186 -16.18 6.20 8.26
C GLN A 186 -17.21 5.14 7.84
N TYR A 187 -17.92 4.57 8.79
CA TYR A 187 -19.00 3.61 8.57
C TYR A 187 -20.15 4.26 7.77
N GLY A 188 -20.82 3.48 6.93
CA GLY A 188 -21.83 3.98 5.98
C GLY A 188 -23.13 4.52 6.62
N ASP A 189 -23.33 4.34 7.92
CA ASP A 189 -24.44 4.90 8.70
C ASP A 189 -24.08 6.22 9.41
N GLY A 190 -22.84 6.70 9.25
CA GLY A 190 -22.33 7.92 9.88
C GLY A 190 -21.81 7.72 11.30
N ASN A 191 -21.88 6.51 11.87
CA ASN A 191 -21.40 6.23 13.22
C ASN A 191 -20.10 5.39 13.16
N GLY A 192 -18.97 6.01 13.48
CA GLY A 192 -17.68 5.34 13.67
C GLY A 192 -16.88 5.04 12.40
N TYR A 193 -15.73 4.40 12.57
CA TYR A 193 -14.75 4.08 11.53
C TYR A 193 -14.22 2.65 11.72
N HIS A 194 -13.81 1.94 10.64
CA HIS A 194 -13.43 0.52 10.72
C HIS A 194 -12.20 0.13 9.88
N VAL A 195 -11.44 -0.86 10.38
CA VAL A 195 -10.41 -1.61 9.64
C VAL A 195 -11.06 -2.89 9.15
N GLU A 196 -11.01 -3.20 7.85
CA GLU A 196 -11.77 -4.25 7.13
C GLU A 196 -11.77 -5.70 7.71
N ASP A 197 -11.20 -5.94 8.89
CA ASP A 197 -11.12 -7.20 9.64
C ASP A 197 -11.83 -7.22 11.02
N GLY A 198 -12.75 -6.29 11.30
CA GLY A 198 -13.92 -6.61 12.14
C GLY A 198 -13.91 -6.17 13.61
N GLN A 199 -12.91 -5.46 14.13
CA GLN A 199 -12.71 -5.41 15.60
C GLN A 199 -12.59 -4.01 16.23
N PHE A 200 -12.48 -2.93 15.46
CA PHE A 200 -12.26 -1.59 16.02
C PHE A 200 -13.32 -0.61 15.51
N TYR A 201 -14.06 -0.04 16.46
CA TYR A 201 -15.10 0.98 16.24
C TYR A 201 -14.73 2.20 17.05
N THR A 202 -14.40 3.30 16.37
CA THR A 202 -13.99 4.56 17.04
C THR A 202 -14.65 5.74 16.34
N ASP A 203 -15.03 6.77 17.09
CA ASP A 203 -15.64 7.99 16.55
C ASP A 203 -14.60 8.98 15.98
N HIS A 204 -13.30 8.71 16.19
CA HIS A 204 -12.19 9.57 15.80
C HIS A 204 -11.27 8.92 14.74
N PRO A 205 -10.97 9.60 13.61
CA PRO A 205 -10.04 9.14 12.58
C PRO A 205 -8.67 8.73 13.13
N TYR A 206 -8.14 9.50 14.08
CA TYR A 206 -6.89 9.19 14.78
C TYR A 206 -6.88 7.78 15.38
N GLU A 207 -7.92 7.41 16.12
CA GLU A 207 -8.00 6.10 16.79
C GLU A 207 -8.21 4.96 15.78
N THR A 208 -8.91 5.20 14.69
CA THR A 208 -9.06 4.23 13.60
C THR A 208 -7.73 3.94 12.92
N PHE A 209 -6.96 5.00 12.65
CA PHE A 209 -5.64 4.85 12.07
C PHE A 209 -4.71 4.11 13.05
N ALA A 210 -4.81 4.37 14.35
CA ALA A 210 -4.09 3.61 15.36
C ALA A 210 -4.39 2.10 15.29
N GLY A 211 -5.67 1.73 15.22
CA GLY A 211 -6.09 0.33 15.06
C GLY A 211 -5.59 -0.31 13.76
N LEU A 212 -5.66 0.42 12.64
CA LEU A 212 -5.12 -0.02 11.35
C LEU A 212 -3.61 -0.23 11.41
N TRP A 213 -2.89 0.66 12.08
CA TRP A 213 -1.46 0.55 12.25
C TRP A 213 -1.10 -0.69 13.08
N GLN A 214 -1.82 -0.94 14.17
CA GLN A 214 -1.61 -2.09 15.04
C GLN A 214 -1.91 -3.43 14.34
N SER A 215 -2.95 -3.50 13.51
CA SER A 215 -3.26 -4.74 12.77
C SER A 215 -2.16 -5.12 11.77
N ILE A 216 -1.43 -4.12 11.24
CA ILE A 216 -0.35 -4.33 10.28
C ILE A 216 1.00 -4.56 10.96
N ASN A 217 1.30 -3.80 12.02
CA ASN A 217 2.64 -3.74 12.64
C ASN A 217 2.72 -4.40 14.03
N GLY A 218 1.61 -4.92 14.56
CA GLY A 218 1.50 -5.54 15.88
C GLY A 218 0.90 -4.60 16.94
N GLU A 219 0.35 -5.19 18.00
CA GLU A 219 -0.45 -4.50 19.02
C GLU A 219 0.33 -3.38 19.76
N GLU A 220 1.58 -3.61 20.14
CA GLU A 220 2.40 -2.62 20.87
C GLU A 220 3.04 -1.56 19.95
N SER A 221 2.88 -1.68 18.62
CA SER A 221 3.57 -0.81 17.65
C SER A 221 3.12 0.65 17.72
N TRP A 222 1.85 0.92 18.02
CA TRP A 222 1.33 2.27 18.17
C TRP A 222 1.91 2.99 19.39
N ARG A 223 1.93 2.31 20.55
CA ARG A 223 2.44 2.85 21.82
C ARG A 223 3.92 3.23 21.76
N SER A 224 4.69 2.51 20.94
CA SER A 224 6.11 2.81 20.74
C SER A 224 6.38 4.17 20.09
N ASN A 225 5.36 4.78 19.47
CA ASN A 225 5.42 6.06 18.75
C ASN A 225 6.65 6.18 17.84
N PRO A 226 6.88 5.24 16.91
CA PRO A 226 8.11 5.20 16.11
C PRO A 226 8.17 6.40 15.16
N TRP A 227 9.39 6.70 14.70
CA TRP A 227 9.58 7.58 13.55
C TRP A 227 9.03 6.90 12.28
N VAL A 228 8.30 7.65 11.47
CA VAL A 228 7.71 7.18 10.21
C VAL A 228 8.11 8.07 9.04
N TRP A 229 8.33 7.46 7.89
CA TRP A 229 8.29 8.14 6.61
C TRP A 229 6.84 8.50 6.31
N VAL A 230 6.57 9.77 6.05
CA VAL A 230 5.29 10.24 5.54
C VAL A 230 5.49 10.57 4.08
N VAL A 231 4.80 9.84 3.20
CA VAL A 231 4.93 9.98 1.75
C VAL A 231 3.59 10.40 1.18
N GLU A 232 3.52 11.63 0.68
CA GLU A 232 2.35 12.13 -0.03
C GLU A 232 2.48 11.86 -1.52
N PHE A 233 1.35 11.56 -2.15
CA PHE A 233 1.32 11.23 -3.55
C PHE A 233 -0.03 11.55 -4.19
N LYS A 234 0.00 11.65 -5.51
CA LYS A 234 -1.21 11.69 -6.34
C LYS A 234 -1.17 10.57 -7.37
N ARG A 235 -2.34 10.03 -7.72
CA ARG A 235 -2.46 9.04 -8.79
C ARG A 235 -2.19 9.71 -10.14
N VAL A 236 -1.38 9.05 -10.97
CA VAL A 236 -1.08 9.47 -12.35
C VAL A 236 -1.43 8.34 -13.32
N GLN A 237 -1.59 8.67 -14.59
CA GLN A 237 -1.76 7.64 -15.62
C GLN A 237 -0.42 6.90 -15.81
N PRO A 238 -0.44 5.56 -15.91
CA PRO A 238 0.74 4.74 -16.18
C PRO A 238 1.49 5.10 -17.45
#